data_AF-A0A9D5W894-F1
#
_entry.id   AF-A0A9D5W894-F1
#
_cell.length_a   1.000
_cell.length_b   1.000
_cell.length_c   1.000
_cell.angle_alpha   90.00
_cell.angle_beta   90.00
_cell.angle_gamma   90.00
#
_symmetry.space_group_name_H-M   'P 1'
#
loop_
_entity.id
_entity.type
_entity.pdbx_description
1 polymer ?
#
loop_
_entity_poly.entity_id
_entity_poly.type
_entity_poly.pdbx_seq_one_letter_code
_entity_poly.pdbx_strand_id
1 'polypeptide(L)'
;MESKVYKYNPDYAVSPGEILEEHLAVKKMKKSDFAKQCNLNPMTISRIISGKCKITPEMADKFERILEVPASVWNNLESSYRLHIALSNARTLTNLPDVLIPVTETEAKR
;
A
#
# COMPACT_ATOMS: atom_id res chain seq x y z
N MET A 1 -10.57 -37.25 -6.85
CA MET A 1 -9.70 -36.31 -7.57
C MET A 1 -9.20 -35.29 -6.57
N GLU A 2 -7.94 -35.37 -6.16
CA GLU A 2 -7.36 -34.37 -5.24
C GLU A 2 -7.08 -33.07 -6.01
N SER A 3 -7.82 -32.02 -5.68
CA SER A 3 -7.56 -30.67 -6.17
C SER A 3 -6.29 -30.15 -5.52
N LYS A 4 -5.19 -30.16 -6.27
CA LYS A 4 -3.89 -29.60 -5.85
C LYS A 4 -4.05 -28.08 -5.71
N VAL A 5 -4.13 -27.58 -4.49
CA VAL A 5 -4.26 -26.15 -4.20
C VAL A 5 -2.87 -25.51 -4.34
N TYR A 6 -2.64 -24.79 -5.43
CA TYR A 6 -1.45 -23.96 -5.60
C TYR A 6 -1.64 -22.67 -4.81
N LYS A 7 -0.79 -22.42 -3.81
CA LYS A 7 -0.78 -21.14 -3.09
C LYS A 7 -0.24 -20.05 -4.02
N TYR A 8 -1.10 -19.10 -4.38
CA TYR A 8 -0.72 -17.91 -5.12
C TYR A 8 -0.01 -16.93 -4.18
N ASN A 9 1.31 -16.78 -4.34
CA ASN A 9 2.13 -15.88 -3.52
C ASN A 9 3.09 -15.07 -4.41
N PRO A 10 2.60 -14.00 -5.07
CA PRO A 10 3.43 -13.17 -5.94
C PRO A 10 4.48 -12.40 -5.12
N ASP A 11 5.71 -12.28 -5.65
CA ASP A 11 6.77 -11.44 -5.07
C ASP A 11 6.62 -9.94 -5.42
N TYR A 12 5.47 -9.54 -5.95
CA TYR A 12 5.12 -8.15 -6.25
C TYR A 12 3.71 -7.85 -5.74
N ALA A 13 3.47 -6.59 -5.39
CA ALA A 13 2.13 -6.07 -5.17
C ALA A 13 1.96 -4.78 -5.95
N VAL A 14 0.76 -4.61 -6.50
CA VAL A 14 0.40 -3.41 -7.23
C VAL A 14 0.02 -2.32 -6.23
N SER A 15 0.55 -1.11 -6.41
CA SER A 15 0.17 0.02 -5.55
C SER A 15 -1.29 0.38 -5.82
N PRO A 16 -2.15 0.46 -4.79
CA PRO A 16 -3.52 0.93 -4.96
C PRO A 16 -3.56 2.39 -5.45
N GLY A 17 -2.52 3.17 -5.16
CA GLY A 17 -2.36 4.54 -5.66
C GLY A 17 -2.13 4.62 -7.17
N GLU A 18 -1.37 3.68 -7.74
CA GLU A 18 -1.14 3.60 -9.19
C GLU A 18 -2.43 3.20 -9.92
N ILE A 19 -3.14 2.19 -9.39
CA ILE A 19 -4.45 1.77 -9.90
C ILE A 19 -5.45 2.93 -9.85
N LEU A 20 -5.47 3.70 -8.75
CA LEU A 20 -6.32 4.88 -8.66
C LEU A 20 -6.00 5.90 -9.75
N GLU A 21 -4.71 6.20 -9.97
CA GLU A 21 -4.29 7.15 -11.00
C GLU A 21 -4.69 6.69 -12.41
N GLU A 22 -4.53 5.40 -12.71
CA GLU A 22 -4.95 4.81 -13.98
C GLU A 22 -6.47 4.93 -14.19
N HIS A 23 -7.27 4.56 -13.18
CA HIS A 23 -8.73 4.70 -13.25
C HIS A 23 -9.18 6.15 -13.49
N LEU A 24 -8.51 7.12 -12.84
CA LEU A 24 -8.80 8.53 -13.06
C LEU A 24 -8.43 8.98 -14.48
N ALA A 25 -7.32 8.49 -15.02
CA ALA A 25 -6.92 8.77 -16.40
C ALA A 25 -7.94 8.20 -17.41
N VAL A 26 -8.39 6.95 -17.22
CA VAL A 26 -9.41 6.30 -18.07
C VAL A 26 -10.73 7.07 -18.02
N LYS A 27 -11.17 7.48 -16.82
CA LYS A 27 -12.38 8.30 -16.66
C LYS A 27 -12.18 9.78 -17.05
N LYS A 28 -10.99 10.18 -17.53
CA LYS A 28 -10.61 11.58 -17.84
C LYS A 28 -10.90 12.55 -16.69
N MET A 29 -10.78 12.07 -15.46
CA MET A 29 -11.12 12.80 -14.24
C MET A 29 -9.87 13.42 -13.63
N LYS A 30 -9.92 14.71 -13.27
CA LYS A 30 -8.81 15.38 -12.58
C LYS A 30 -8.75 14.92 -11.12
N LYS A 31 -7.54 14.75 -10.59
CA LYS A 31 -7.28 14.41 -9.17
C LYS A 31 -7.98 15.38 -8.20
N SER A 32 -8.00 16.67 -8.54
CA SER A 32 -8.67 17.72 -7.75
C SER A 32 -10.18 17.53 -7.69
N ASP A 33 -10.79 17.08 -8.79
CA ASP A 33 -12.24 16.95 -8.89
C ASP A 33 -12.70 15.65 -8.23
N PHE A 34 -11.89 14.59 -8.33
CA PHE A 34 -12.06 13.37 -7.56
C PHE A 34 -11.97 13.63 -6.05
N ALA A 35 -10.96 14.38 -5.61
CA ALA A 35 -10.79 14.74 -4.20
C ALA A 35 -12.03 15.48 -3.65
N LYS A 36 -12.55 16.45 -4.41
CA LYS A 36 -13.77 17.18 -4.06
C LYS A 36 -14.98 16.25 -3.94
N GLN A 37 -15.17 15.33 -4.89
CA GLN A 37 -16.28 14.36 -4.85
C GLN A 37 -16.17 13.40 -3.65
N CYS A 38 -14.96 13.02 -3.26
CA CYS A 38 -14.72 12.23 -2.05
C CYS A 38 -14.82 13.04 -0.75
N ASN A 39 -15.01 14.36 -0.81
CA ASN A 39 -14.86 15.26 0.34
C ASN A 39 -13.50 15.08 1.06
N LEU A 40 -12.43 14.96 0.26
CA LEU A 40 -11.05 14.81 0.73
C LEU A 40 -10.19 15.98 0.25
N ASN A 41 -9.10 16.26 0.98
CA ASN A 41 -8.10 17.21 0.53
C ASN A 41 -7.38 16.65 -0.73
N PRO A 42 -7.17 17.43 -1.81
CA PRO A 42 -6.38 17.01 -2.96
C PRO A 42 -4.99 16.46 -2.60
N MET A 43 -4.38 16.99 -1.53
CA MET A 43 -3.11 16.49 -0.99
C MET A 43 -3.21 15.04 -0.52
N THR A 44 -4.35 14.63 0.04
CA THR A 44 -4.60 13.24 0.45
C THR A 44 -4.57 12.31 -0.76
N ILE A 45 -5.27 12.66 -1.84
CA ILE A 45 -5.26 11.87 -3.08
C ILE A 45 -3.84 11.77 -3.65
N SER A 46 -3.10 12.88 -3.71
CA SER A 46 -1.70 12.85 -4.16
C SER A 46 -0.82 11.94 -3.29
N ARG A 47 -1.01 11.94 -1.97
CA ARG A 47 -0.26 11.06 -1.06
C ARG A 47 -0.65 9.58 -1.20
N ILE A 48 -1.92 9.28 -1.51
CA ILE A 48 -2.39 7.93 -1.83
C ILE A 48 -1.71 7.44 -3.10
N ILE A 49 -1.71 8.26 -4.16
CA ILE A 49 -1.07 7.93 -5.45
C ILE A 49 0.43 7.65 -5.25
N SER A 50 1.13 8.47 -4.45
CA SER A 50 2.54 8.22 -4.12
C SER A 50 2.79 7.08 -3.12
N GLY A 51 1.76 6.36 -2.67
CA GLY A 51 1.87 5.26 -1.71
C GLY A 51 2.25 5.66 -0.27
N LYS A 52 2.22 6.97 0.04
CA LYS A 52 2.57 7.56 1.35
C LYS A 52 1.38 7.59 2.31
N CYS A 53 0.16 7.49 1.80
CA CYS A 53 -1.07 7.41 2.58
C CYS A 53 -1.79 6.12 2.22
N LYS A 54 -2.31 5.44 3.23
CA LYS A 54 -3.10 4.21 3.08
C LYS A 54 -4.54 4.57 2.68
N ILE A 55 -5.16 3.73 1.87
CA ILE A 55 -6.61 3.81 1.65
C ILE A 55 -7.30 3.18 2.87
N THR A 56 -8.12 3.96 3.59
CA THR A 56 -8.93 3.41 4.68
C THR A 56 -10.24 2.81 4.14
N PRO A 57 -10.90 1.91 4.88
CA PRO A 57 -12.20 1.37 4.46
C PRO A 57 -13.25 2.46 4.16
N GLU A 58 -13.28 3.53 4.96
CA GLU A 58 -14.15 4.68 4.71
C GLU A 58 -13.83 5.40 3.39
N MET A 59 -12.55 5.48 3.01
CA MET A 59 -12.16 6.03 1.70
C MET A 59 -12.56 5.07 0.57
N ALA A 60 -12.40 3.76 0.77
CA ALA A 60 -12.81 2.75 -0.22
C ALA A 60 -14.32 2.84 -0.53
N ASP A 61 -15.17 3.04 0.47
CA ASP A 61 -16.62 3.24 0.27
C ASP A 61 -16.94 4.49 -0.57
N LYS A 62 -16.17 5.57 -0.38
CA LYS A 62 -16.31 6.80 -1.18
C LYS A 62 -15.82 6.56 -2.62
N PHE A 63 -14.75 5.80 -2.77
CA PHE A 63 -14.17 5.49 -4.09
C PHE A 63 -15.12 4.61 -4.90
N GLU A 64 -15.78 3.64 -4.26
CA GLU A 64 -16.78 2.79 -4.91
C GLU A 64 -17.89 3.61 -5.56
N ARG A 65 -18.42 4.61 -4.86
CA ARG A 65 -19.52 5.45 -5.36
C ARG A 65 -19.16 6.28 -6.59
N ILE A 66 -17.89 6.58 -6.81
CA ILE A 66 -17.41 7.46 -7.89
C ILE A 66 -16.78 6.66 -9.03
N LEU A 67 -16.01 5.64 -8.69
CA LEU A 67 -15.26 4.81 -9.63
C LEU A 67 -16.03 3.57 -10.06
N GLU A 68 -17.12 3.22 -9.35
CA GLU A 68 -17.95 2.04 -9.60
C GLU A 68 -17.15 0.72 -9.47
N VAL A 69 -16.09 0.76 -8.66
CA VAL A 69 -15.26 -0.39 -8.31
C VAL A 69 -15.53 -0.73 -6.84
N PRO A 70 -15.92 -1.98 -6.51
CA PRO A 70 -16.29 -2.33 -5.15
C PRO A 70 -15.21 -1.96 -4.12
N ALA A 71 -15.61 -1.47 -2.95
CA ALA A 71 -14.74 -1.09 -1.85
C ALA A 71 -13.85 -2.25 -1.40
N SER A 72 -14.36 -3.49 -1.50
CA SER A 72 -13.60 -4.70 -1.23
C SER A 72 -12.35 -4.83 -2.10
N VAL A 73 -12.41 -4.41 -3.37
CA VAL A 73 -11.26 -4.42 -4.28
C VAL A 73 -10.18 -3.47 -3.78
N TRP A 74 -10.55 -2.23 -3.42
CA TRP A 74 -9.62 -1.25 -2.87
C TRP A 74 -8.99 -1.70 -1.56
N ASN A 75 -9.79 -2.26 -0.65
CA ASN A 75 -9.31 -2.79 0.63
C ASN A 75 -8.34 -3.97 0.44
N ASN A 76 -8.62 -4.84 -0.52
CA ASN A 76 -7.76 -5.98 -0.85
C ASN A 76 -6.44 -5.53 -1.49
N LEU A 77 -6.49 -4.53 -2.38
CA LEU A 77 -5.29 -3.94 -2.99
C LEU A 77 -4.39 -3.29 -1.94
N GLU A 78 -4.96 -2.43 -1.07
CA GLU A 78 -4.21 -1.81 0.03
C GLU A 78 -3.61 -2.86 0.96
N SER A 79 -4.40 -3.85 1.37
CA SER A 79 -3.93 -4.90 2.27
C SER A 79 -2.77 -5.69 1.64
N SER A 80 -2.91 -6.11 0.39
CA SER A 80 -1.87 -6.85 -0.35
C SER A 80 -0.60 -6.01 -0.51
N TYR A 81 -0.75 -4.73 -0.85
CA TYR A 81 0.37 -3.81 -1.01
C TYR A 81 1.12 -3.55 0.29
N ARG A 82 0.41 -3.34 1.40
CA ARG A 82 1.02 -3.14 2.72
C ARG A 82 1.74 -4.38 3.23
N LEU A 83 1.15 -5.57 3.00
CA LEU A 83 1.80 -6.83 3.32
C LEU A 83 3.09 -7.01 2.52
N HIS A 84 3.07 -6.73 1.22
CA HIS A 84 4.27 -6.80 0.38
C HIS A 84 5.37 -5.85 0.82
N ILE A 85 5.04 -4.58 1.12
CA ILE A 85 6.01 -3.62 1.67
C ILE A 85 6.57 -4.10 3.00
N ALA A 86 5.73 -4.62 3.90
CA ALA A 86 6.18 -5.13 5.19
C ALA A 86 7.14 -6.31 5.03
N LEU A 87 6.84 -7.25 4.13
CA LEU A 87 7.71 -8.39 3.82
C LEU A 87 9.02 -7.95 3.17
N SER A 88 8.97 -7.00 2.24
CA SER A 88 10.17 -6.43 1.59
C SER A 88 11.07 -5.75 2.62
N ASN A 89 10.49 -4.94 3.51
CA ASN A 89 11.22 -4.29 4.59
C ASN A 89 11.82 -5.31 5.57
N ALA A 90 11.06 -6.35 5.93
CA ALA A 90 11.57 -7.43 6.78
C ALA A 90 12.75 -8.18 6.11
N ARG A 91 12.64 -8.47 4.81
CA ARG A 91 13.72 -9.07 4.01
C ARG A 91 14.97 -8.19 3.98
N THR A 92 14.82 -6.87 3.87
CA THR A 92 15.96 -5.94 3.93
C THR A 92 16.61 -5.89 5.31
N LEU A 93 15.84 -6.05 6.39
CA LEU A 93 16.37 -6.14 7.75
C LEU A 93 17.12 -7.47 8.00
N THR A 94 16.70 -8.56 7.35
CA THR A 94 17.42 -9.84 7.39
C THR A 94 18.64 -9.92 6.46
N ASN A 95 18.85 -8.90 5.62
CA ASN A 95 19.99 -8.81 4.69
C ASN A 95 20.89 -7.62 5.02
N LEU A 96 20.94 -7.18 6.28
CA LEU A 96 22.12 -6.44 6.73
C LEU A 96 23.33 -7.36 6.53
N PRO A 97 24.41 -6.95 5.83
CA PRO A 97 25.69 -7.60 6.05
C PRO A 97 25.96 -7.52 7.56
N ASP A 98 26.60 -8.55 8.12
CA ASP A 98 27.12 -8.57 9.50
C ASP A 98 28.03 -7.35 9.74
N VAL A 99 27.46 -6.16 9.89
CA VAL A 99 28.13 -5.05 10.54
C VAL A 99 28.03 -5.43 12.00
N LEU A 100 29.06 -6.17 12.40
CA LEU A 100 29.52 -6.37 13.75
C LEU A 100 29.60 -4.98 14.40
N ILE A 101 28.48 -4.46 14.90
CA ILE A 101 28.53 -3.41 15.91
C ILE A 101 29.12 -4.14 17.10
N PRO A 102 30.37 -3.85 17.52
CA PRO A 102 30.81 -4.35 18.80
C PRO A 102 29.81 -3.80 19.81
N VAL A 103 29.07 -4.69 20.47
CA VAL A 103 28.52 -4.37 21.78
C VAL A 103 29.74 -4.14 22.65
N THR A 104 30.27 -2.92 22.63
CA THR A 104 31.22 -2.53 23.67
C THR A 104 30.40 -2.57 24.94
N GLU A 105 30.65 -3.65 25.67
CA GLU A 105 30.19 -3.89 27.02
C GLU A 105 30.16 -2.59 27.80
N THR A 106 29.04 -2.43 28.50
CA THR A 106 28.94 -1.69 29.73
C THR A 106 30.08 -2.11 30.67
N GLU A 107 31.26 -1.50 30.55
CA GLU A 107 32.18 -1.44 31.68
C GLU A 107 31.78 -0.27 32.56
N ALA A 108 31.05 -0.62 33.62
CA ALA A 108 31.05 0.12 34.84
C ALA A 108 32.49 0.38 35.31
N LYS A 109 32.88 1.66 35.43
CA LYS A 109 33.89 2.19 36.36
C LYS A 109 33.40 3.61 36.69
N ARG A 110 32.83 3.77 37.89
CA ARG A 110 33.48 4.29 39.09
C ARG A 110 33.69 5.80 39.03
#